data_AF-A0A1A2X4Z6-F1
#
_entry.id   AF-A0A1A2X4Z6-F1
#
_cell.length_a   1.000
_cell.length_b   1.000
_cell.length_c   1.000
_cell.angle_alpha   90.00
_cell.angle_beta   90.00
_cell.angle_gamma   90.00
#
_symmetry.space_group_name_H-M   'P 1'
#
loop_
_entity.id
_entity.type
_entity.pdbx_description
1 polymer ?
#
loop_
_entity_poly.entity_id
_entity_poly.type
_entity_poly.pdbx_seq_one_letter_code
_entity_poly.pdbx_strand_id
1 'polypeptide(L)'
;MTQEFLAGVRAIVEPLLIQLGFQLEEFSDIDHCGRKASVAFFRSKDCKIQVYDAPREGEINCMIAPLDAANVLGLYDPSGKWQYLPTFAIRQGVPPEDIRDADLPEFPTTTEFLESVRRRIEKYFPIAHDGILEMSGPEHREPSL
;
A
#
# COMPACT_ATOMS: atom_id res chain seq x y z
N MET A 1 -17.69 -9.51 -2.03
CA MET A 1 -16.41 -9.13 -1.41
C MET A 1 -15.36 -8.79 -2.47
N THR A 2 -14.72 -9.74 -3.18
CA THR A 2 -13.69 -9.43 -4.20
C THR A 2 -14.10 -8.38 -5.25
N GLN A 3 -15.29 -8.52 -5.86
CA GLN A 3 -15.77 -7.52 -6.84
C GLN A 3 -16.14 -6.17 -6.23
N GLU A 4 -16.63 -6.19 -4.99
CA GLU A 4 -17.00 -4.97 -4.26
C GLU A 4 -15.76 -4.19 -3.85
N PHE A 5 -14.73 -4.90 -3.37
CA PHE A 5 -13.41 -4.36 -3.10
C PHE A 5 -12.80 -3.73 -4.34
N LEU A 6 -12.70 -4.47 -5.45
CA LEU A 6 -12.11 -3.94 -6.68
C LEU A 6 -12.91 -2.74 -7.21
N ALA A 7 -14.24 -2.82 -7.24
CA ALA A 7 -15.08 -1.69 -7.65
C ALA A 7 -14.87 -0.47 -6.74
N GLY A 8 -14.76 -0.68 -5.43
CA GLY A 8 -14.46 0.37 -4.46
C GLY A 8 -13.07 0.98 -4.67
N VAL A 9 -12.03 0.16 -4.86
CA VAL A 9 -10.67 0.62 -5.16
C VAL A 9 -10.67 1.52 -6.39
N ARG A 10 -11.34 1.10 -7.46
CA ARG A 10 -11.44 1.87 -8.71
C ARG A 10 -12.24 3.16 -8.56
N ALA A 11 -13.27 3.16 -7.73
CA ALA A 11 -14.12 4.33 -7.52
C ALA A 11 -13.50 5.36 -6.56
N ILE A 12 -12.78 4.90 -5.54
CA ILE A 12 -12.36 5.73 -4.40
C ILE A 12 -10.86 6.03 -4.45
N VAL A 13 -10.03 4.99 -4.59
CA VAL A 13 -8.57 5.11 -4.41
C VAL A 13 -7.85 5.40 -5.73
N GLU A 14 -8.25 4.71 -6.81
CA GLU A 14 -7.65 4.84 -8.15
C GLU A 14 -7.62 6.29 -8.67
N PRO A 15 -8.65 7.14 -8.49
CA PRO A 15 -8.59 8.52 -8.96
C PRO A 15 -7.46 9.34 -8.33
N LEU A 16 -7.19 9.16 -7.03
CA LEU A 16 -6.05 9.80 -6.35
C LEU A 16 -4.73 9.24 -6.88
N LEU A 17 -4.63 7.92 -7.04
CA LEU A 17 -3.42 7.28 -7.57
C LEU A 17 -3.10 7.75 -8.99
N ILE A 18 -4.10 7.93 -9.86
CA ILE A 18 -3.92 8.51 -11.18
C ILE A 18 -3.36 9.94 -11.11
N GLN A 19 -3.86 10.78 -10.20
CA GLN A 19 -3.32 12.13 -9.99
C GLN A 19 -1.85 12.11 -9.55
N LEU A 20 -1.45 11.08 -8.79
CA LEU A 20 -0.07 10.84 -8.36
C LEU A 20 0.79 10.14 -9.44
N GLY A 21 0.25 9.88 -10.63
CA GLY A 21 0.97 9.29 -11.75
C GLY A 21 1.05 7.76 -11.74
N PHE A 22 0.19 7.09 -10.96
CA PHE A 22 0.07 5.64 -10.95
C PHE A 22 -0.98 5.15 -11.97
N GLN A 23 -0.81 3.91 -12.40
CA GLN A 23 -1.78 3.15 -13.19
C GLN A 23 -1.96 1.77 -12.58
N LEU A 24 -3.17 1.20 -12.71
CA LEU A 24 -3.42 -0.18 -12.30
C LEU A 24 -2.55 -1.12 -13.16
N GLU A 25 -1.67 -1.88 -12.52
CA GLU A 25 -0.78 -2.85 -13.16
C GLU A 25 -1.40 -4.25 -13.13
N GLU A 26 -1.93 -4.65 -11.98
CA GLU A 26 -2.46 -6.00 -11.76
C GLU A 26 -3.52 -6.03 -10.66
N PHE A 27 -4.46 -6.95 -10.78
CA PHE A 27 -5.35 -7.35 -9.70
C PHE A 27 -5.25 -8.86 -9.50
N SER A 28 -5.17 -9.31 -8.25
CA SER A 28 -4.99 -10.72 -7.94
C SER A 28 -5.73 -11.11 -6.65
N ASP A 29 -6.26 -12.33 -6.65
CA ASP A 29 -6.74 -13.01 -5.45
C ASP A 29 -5.67 -13.99 -4.98
N ILE A 30 -5.20 -13.81 -3.75
CA ILE A 30 -4.12 -14.59 -3.17
C ILE A 30 -4.70 -15.50 -2.09
N ASP A 31 -4.40 -16.79 -2.19
CA ASP A 31 -4.62 -17.75 -1.11
C ASP A 31 -3.27 -18.07 -0.45
N HIS A 32 -3.09 -17.61 0.78
CA HIS A 32 -1.91 -17.91 1.58
C HIS A 32 -2.30 -18.72 2.82
N CYS A 33 -1.98 -20.01 2.83
CA CYS A 33 -2.32 -20.94 3.92
C CYS A 33 -3.82 -20.97 4.26
N GLY A 34 -4.70 -20.90 3.26
CA GLY A 34 -6.16 -20.86 3.44
C GLY A 34 -6.70 -19.47 3.78
N ARG A 35 -5.86 -18.44 3.71
CA ARG A 35 -6.22 -17.03 3.93
C ARG A 35 -6.36 -16.36 2.58
N LYS A 36 -7.60 -16.03 2.24
CA LYS A 36 -7.93 -15.31 1.02
C LYS A 36 -7.72 -13.82 1.23
N ALA A 37 -6.94 -13.20 0.36
CA ALA A 37 -6.77 -11.77 0.26
C ALA A 37 -6.98 -11.34 -1.19
N SER A 38 -7.50 -10.14 -1.38
CA SER A 38 -7.58 -9.51 -2.71
C SER A 38 -6.63 -8.33 -2.73
N VAL A 39 -5.88 -8.15 -3.83
CA VAL A 39 -4.89 -7.08 -3.95
C VAL A 39 -4.93 -6.44 -5.33
N ALA A 40 -4.87 -5.10 -5.36
CA ALA A 40 -4.69 -4.30 -6.55
C ALA A 40 -3.30 -3.63 -6.49
N PHE A 41 -2.47 -3.92 -7.49
CA PHE A 41 -1.14 -3.35 -7.66
C PHE A 41 -1.21 -2.18 -8.64
N PHE A 42 -0.61 -1.08 -8.24
CA PHE A 42 -0.49 0.15 -9.01
C PHE A 42 0.98 0.48 -9.21
N ARG A 43 1.31 0.99 -10.38
CA ARG A 43 2.68 1.34 -10.77
C ARG A 43 2.77 2.77 -11.26
N SER A 44 3.74 3.51 -10.77
CA SER A 44 4.15 4.81 -11.30
C SER A 44 5.45 4.69 -12.10
N LYS A 45 6.05 5.83 -12.46
CA LYS A 45 7.37 5.89 -13.12
C LYS A 45 8.54 5.45 -12.23
N ASP A 46 8.39 5.43 -10.91
CA ASP A 46 9.49 5.30 -9.95
C ASP A 46 9.18 4.50 -8.68
N CYS A 47 7.93 4.09 -8.46
CA CYS A 47 7.55 3.20 -7.36
C CYS A 47 6.26 2.42 -7.67
N LYS A 48 5.86 1.55 -6.73
CA LYS A 48 4.62 0.79 -6.76
C LYS A 48 3.82 1.01 -5.48
N ILE A 49 2.50 0.94 -5.58
CA ILE A 49 1.58 0.90 -4.45
C ILE A 49 0.70 -0.34 -4.58
N GLN A 50 0.44 -1.04 -3.48
CA GLN A 50 -0.62 -2.04 -3.44
C GLN A 50 -1.72 -1.57 -2.49
N VAL A 51 -2.97 -1.87 -2.85
CA VAL A 51 -4.14 -1.78 -1.96
C VAL A 51 -4.68 -3.20 -1.83
N TYR A 52 -4.87 -3.68 -0.61
CA TYR A 52 -5.32 -5.05 -0.37
C TYR A 52 -6.44 -5.12 0.66
N ASP A 53 -7.23 -6.19 0.58
CA ASP A 53 -8.20 -6.63 1.58
C ASP A 53 -7.70 -7.96 2.17
N ALA A 54 -7.35 -7.96 3.46
CA ALA A 54 -6.86 -9.14 4.17
C ALA A 54 -7.59 -9.32 5.52
N PRO A 55 -8.83 -9.85 5.54
CA PRO A 55 -9.73 -9.79 6.69
C PRO A 55 -9.21 -10.37 8.02
N ARG A 56 -8.18 -11.22 7.98
CA ARG A 56 -7.59 -11.88 9.16
C ARG A 56 -6.23 -11.31 9.59
N GLU A 57 -5.63 -10.41 8.81
CA GLU A 57 -4.26 -9.89 9.03
C GLU A 57 -4.22 -8.38 9.24
N GLY A 58 -5.39 -7.75 9.41
CA GLY A 58 -5.54 -6.31 9.36
C GLY A 58 -6.30 -5.94 8.11
N GLU A 59 -7.31 -5.12 8.31
CA GLU A 59 -8.36 -4.74 7.37
C GLU A 59 -7.80 -4.14 6.06
N ILE A 60 -8.68 -3.65 5.19
CA ILE A 60 -8.28 -3.03 3.92
C ILE A 60 -7.19 -1.96 4.15
N ASN A 61 -6.03 -2.12 3.51
CA ASN A 61 -4.86 -1.28 3.73
C ASN A 61 -4.01 -1.13 2.46
N CYS A 62 -2.92 -0.37 2.55
CA CYS A 62 -2.00 -0.11 1.45
C CYS A 62 -0.52 -0.12 1.88
N MET A 63 0.34 -0.44 0.92
CA MET A 63 1.80 -0.43 1.08
C MET A 63 2.45 0.14 -0.18
N ILE A 64 3.66 0.68 -0.04
CA ILE A 64 4.49 1.23 -1.12
C ILE A 64 5.78 0.41 -1.26
N ALA A 65 6.31 0.30 -2.47
CA ALA A 65 7.56 -0.42 -2.74
C ALA A 65 8.36 0.19 -3.90
N PRO A 66 9.66 -0.14 -4.02
CA PRO A 66 10.45 0.11 -5.22
C PRO A 66 9.88 -0.54 -6.49
N LEU A 67 10.25 -0.03 -7.66
CA LEU A 67 9.80 -0.58 -8.95
C LEU A 67 10.17 -2.05 -9.19
N ASP A 68 11.31 -2.47 -8.64
CA ASP A 68 11.84 -3.83 -8.81
C ASP A 68 11.22 -4.83 -7.81
N ALA A 69 10.30 -4.40 -6.95
CA ALA A 69 9.54 -5.27 -6.09
C ALA A 69 8.58 -6.15 -6.91
N ALA A 70 8.50 -7.42 -6.53
CA ALA A 70 7.55 -8.37 -7.12
C ALA A 70 6.11 -8.02 -6.69
N ASN A 71 5.15 -8.32 -7.56
CA ASN A 71 3.71 -8.19 -7.26
C ASN A 71 3.27 -9.34 -6.35
N VAL A 72 3.62 -9.23 -5.07
CA VAL A 72 3.25 -10.15 -3.99
C VAL A 72 2.53 -9.37 -2.90
N LEU A 73 1.67 -10.03 -2.13
CA LEU A 73 1.03 -9.38 -0.98
C LEU A 73 2.12 -8.98 0.03
N GLY A 74 2.21 -7.69 0.35
CA GLY A 74 3.31 -7.15 1.16
C GLY A 74 3.38 -7.77 2.56
N LEU A 75 2.24 -8.20 3.10
CA LEU A 75 2.14 -8.95 4.36
C LEU A 75 2.95 -10.24 4.38
N TYR A 76 3.18 -10.84 3.20
CA TYR A 76 3.88 -12.11 3.04
C TYR A 76 5.14 -11.98 2.19
N ASP A 77 5.61 -10.75 1.93
CA ASP A 77 6.80 -10.50 1.14
C ASP A 77 8.08 -10.75 1.98
N PRO A 78 8.86 -11.81 1.70
CA PRO A 78 10.08 -12.10 2.45
C PRO A 78 11.20 -11.09 2.15
N SER A 79 11.10 -10.32 1.06
CA SER A 79 12.14 -9.34 0.69
C SER A 79 12.06 -8.06 1.52
N GLY A 80 10.93 -7.82 2.20
CA GLY A 80 10.70 -6.61 2.99
C GLY A 80 10.65 -5.33 2.15
N LYS A 81 10.48 -5.42 0.82
CA LYS A 81 10.45 -4.24 -0.05
C LYS A 81 9.13 -3.49 0.05
N TRP A 82 8.04 -4.19 0.31
CA TRP A 82 6.76 -3.58 0.61
C TRP A 82 6.77 -3.01 2.03
N GLN A 83 6.51 -1.70 2.13
CA GLN A 83 6.51 -0.94 3.38
C GLN A 83 5.19 -0.21 3.57
N TYR A 84 4.72 -0.10 4.82
CA TYR A 84 3.59 0.78 5.13
C TYR A 84 3.99 2.24 4.96
N LEU A 85 3.13 3.06 4.33
CA LEU A 85 3.42 4.48 4.10
C LEU A 85 3.76 5.23 5.41
N PRO A 86 3.03 5.05 6.52
CA PRO A 86 3.34 5.76 7.77
C PRO A 86 4.69 5.38 8.40
N THR A 87 5.28 4.23 8.05
CA THR A 87 6.59 3.81 8.58
C THR A 87 7.68 4.85 8.28
N PHE A 88 7.60 5.53 7.13
CA PHE A 88 8.56 6.57 6.77
C PHE A 88 8.41 7.84 7.63
N ALA A 89 7.18 8.21 8.00
CA ALA A 89 6.95 9.30 8.95
C ALA A 89 7.49 8.98 10.34
N ILE A 90 7.29 7.75 10.81
CA ILE A 90 7.83 7.29 12.10
C ILE A 90 9.36 7.36 12.11
N ARG A 91 10.03 6.94 11.02
CA ARG A 91 11.48 7.03 10.89
C ARG A 91 12.00 8.48 10.96
N GLN A 92 11.19 9.46 10.57
CA GLN A 92 11.52 10.88 10.68
C GLN A 92 11.14 11.49 12.06
N GLY A 93 10.73 10.65 13.02
CA GLY A 93 10.48 11.07 14.40
C GLY A 93 9.02 11.43 14.71
N VAL A 94 8.07 11.18 13.79
CA VAL A 94 6.65 11.27 14.13
C VAL A 94 6.32 10.15 15.13
N PRO A 95 5.80 10.47 16.32
CA PRO A 95 5.42 9.46 17.29
C PRO A 95 4.40 8.48 16.71
N PRO A 96 4.55 7.16 16.90
CA PRO A 96 3.59 6.18 16.40
C PRO A 96 2.14 6.45 16.85
N GLU A 97 1.94 7.03 18.03
CA GLU A 97 0.63 7.44 18.55
C GLU A 97 -0.02 8.58 17.74
N ASP A 98 0.79 9.41 17.06
CA ASP A 98 0.32 10.48 16.18
C ASP A 98 -0.01 9.97 14.78
N ILE A 99 0.39 8.73 14.46
CA ILE A 99 -0.11 7.98 13.30
C ILE A 99 -1.51 7.49 13.63
N ARG A 100 -2.46 8.42 13.61
CA ARG A 100 -3.88 8.08 13.67
C ARG A 100 -4.29 7.46 12.34
N ASP A 101 -4.84 6.24 12.40
CA ASP A 101 -5.79 5.82 11.39
C ASP A 101 -6.97 6.81 11.42
N ALA A 102 -7.63 7.03 10.29
CA ALA A 102 -8.85 7.85 10.28
C ALA A 102 -9.81 7.30 11.34
N ASP A 103 -10.54 8.18 12.04
CA ASP A 103 -11.59 7.78 12.99
C ASP A 103 -12.65 6.95 12.24
N LEU A 104 -12.41 5.64 12.16
CA LEU A 104 -13.33 4.67 11.57
C LEU A 104 -14.36 4.30 12.64
N PRO A 105 -15.64 4.09 12.25
CA PRO A 105 -16.63 3.55 13.16
C PRO A 105 -16.24 2.13 13.62
N GLU A 106 -16.90 1.61 14.66
CA GLU A 106 -16.63 0.28 15.25
C GLU A 106 -16.80 -0.88 14.24
N PHE A 107 -17.70 -0.70 13.25
CA PHE A 107 -17.94 -1.66 12.16
C PHE A 107 -17.96 -0.91 10.81
N PRO A 108 -16.78 -0.54 10.30
CA PRO A 108 -16.69 0.21 9.07
C PRO A 108 -17.03 -0.66 7.85
N THR A 109 -17.68 -0.03 6.89
CA THR A 109 -17.95 -0.60 5.58
C THR A 109 -16.68 -0.64 4.71
N THR A 110 -16.68 -1.47 3.66
CA THR A 110 -15.63 -1.50 2.62
C THR A 110 -15.31 -0.09 2.10
N THR A 111 -16.34 0.72 1.86
CA THR A 111 -16.22 2.11 1.40
C THR A 111 -15.49 2.98 2.42
N GLU A 112 -15.84 2.91 3.71
CA GLU A 112 -15.19 3.71 4.76
C GLU A 112 -13.72 3.32 4.94
N PHE A 113 -13.41 2.03 4.84
CA PHE A 113 -12.02 1.58 4.81
C PHE A 113 -11.24 2.15 3.62
N LEU A 114 -11.81 2.09 2.42
CA LEU A 114 -11.15 2.58 1.21
C LEU A 114 -10.97 4.10 1.26
N GLU A 115 -11.91 4.84 1.84
CA GLU A 115 -11.74 6.27 2.12
C GLU A 115 -10.61 6.53 3.14
N SER A 116 -10.49 5.70 4.17
CA SER A 116 -9.36 5.76 5.11
C SER A 116 -8.02 5.46 4.43
N VAL A 117 -7.96 4.45 3.55
CA VAL A 117 -6.80 4.16 2.70
C VAL A 117 -6.45 5.36 1.83
N ARG A 118 -7.43 5.95 1.13
CA ARG A 118 -7.23 7.13 0.28
C ARG A 118 -6.61 8.28 1.07
N ARG A 119 -7.14 8.60 2.26
CA ARG A 119 -6.60 9.67 3.13
C ARG A 119 -5.19 9.37 3.62
N ARG A 120 -4.89 8.10 3.94
CA ARG A 120 -3.54 7.69 4.34
C ARG A 120 -2.54 7.84 3.20
N ILE A 121 -2.92 7.46 1.98
CA ILE A 121 -2.10 7.69 0.79
C ILE A 121 -1.87 9.20 0.61
N GLU A 122 -2.92 10.01 0.60
CA GLU A 122 -2.82 11.47 0.45
C GLU A 122 -1.89 12.09 1.49
N LYS A 123 -1.98 11.67 2.76
CA LYS A 123 -1.18 12.21 3.87
C LYS A 123 0.28 11.79 3.82
N TYR A 124 0.55 10.50 3.58
CA TYR A 124 1.89 9.92 3.79
C TYR A 124 2.63 9.61 2.50
N PHE A 125 2.01 9.74 1.33
CA PHE A 125 2.69 9.46 0.06
C PHE A 125 3.95 10.30 -0.15
N PRO A 126 3.98 11.64 0.08
CA PRO A 126 5.19 12.43 -0.20
C PRO A 126 6.43 11.91 0.55
N ILE A 127 6.28 11.71 1.87
CA ILE A 127 7.37 11.22 2.72
C ILE A 127 7.74 9.76 2.44
N ALA A 128 6.76 8.93 2.10
CA ALA A 128 7.00 7.52 1.79
C ALA A 128 7.65 7.36 0.40
N HIS A 129 7.31 8.22 -0.55
CA HIS A 129 7.92 8.28 -1.88
C HIS A 129 9.40 8.60 -1.77
N ASP A 130 9.76 9.67 -1.06
CA ASP A 130 11.16 10.06 -0.82
C ASP A 130 11.95 8.89 -0.20
N GLY A 131 11.40 8.25 0.84
CA GLY A 131 12.05 7.12 1.49
C GLY A 131 12.21 5.88 0.61
N ILE A 132 11.27 5.61 -0.31
CA ILE A 132 11.39 4.51 -1.28
C ILE A 132 12.45 4.81 -2.34
N LEU A 133 12.58 6.07 -2.77
CA LEU A 133 13.62 6.49 -3.70
C LEU A 133 15.02 6.37 -3.06
N GLU A 134 15.16 6.71 -1.78
CA GLU A 134 16.39 6.48 -1.01
C GLU A 134 16.72 4.99 -0.91
N MET A 135 15.72 4.15 -0.58
CA MET A 135 15.90 2.69 -0.55
C MET A 135 16.33 2.08 -1.89
N SER A 136 15.97 2.74 -3.00
CA SER A 136 16.27 2.31 -4.37
C SER A 136 17.55 2.93 -4.94
N GLY A 137 18.24 3.77 -4.15
CA GLY A 137 19.44 4.48 -4.53
C GLY A 137 20.63 3.55 -4.84
N PRO A 138 21.63 4.03 -5.61
CA PRO A 138 22.78 3.22 -6.03
C PRO A 138 23.60 2.67 -4.86
N GLU A 139 23.50 3.28 -3.68
CA GLU A 139 24.14 2.85 -2.43
C GLU A 139 23.50 1.63 -1.76
N HIS A 140 22.34 1.16 -2.24
CA HIS A 140 21.65 -0.06 -1.76
C HIS A 140 21.55 -1.17 -2.81
N ARG A 141 22.12 -0.96 -4.01
CA ARG A 141 22.41 -2.09 -4.90
C ARG A 141 23.59 -2.84 -4.29
N GLU A 142 23.33 -4.00 -3.67
CA GLU A 142 24.42 -4.92 -3.36
C GLU A 142 25.24 -5.16 -4.64
N PRO A 143 26.58 -5.10 -4.57
CA PRO A 143 27.40 -5.38 -5.73
C PRO A 143 27.12 -6.82 -6.15
N SER A 144 26.57 -6.99 -7.35
CA SER A 144 26.44 -8.29 -7.99
C SER A 144 27.82 -8.97 -8.00
N LEU A 145 27.97 -10.04 -7.21
CA LEU A 145 29.09 -10.98 -7.29
C LEU A 145 28.95 -11.88 -8.52
#